data_AF-A0A954UJV9-F1
#
_entry.id   AF-A0A954UJV9-F1
#
_cell.length_a   1.000
_cell.length_b   1.000
_cell.length_c   1.000
_cell.angle_alpha   90.00
_cell.angle_beta   90.00
_cell.angle_gamma   90.00
#
_symmetry.space_group_name_H-M   'P 1'
#
loop_
_entity.id
_entity.type
_entity.pdbx_description
1 polymer ?
#
loop_
_entity_poly.entity_id
_entity_poly.type
_entity_poly.pdbx_seq_one_letter_code
_entity_poly.pdbx_strand_id
1 'polypeptide(L)'
;TKALIDMIKGGMAKGTIKRTGQSPKFRYFVSGRELDLTQTPTVVRLIESGAFETSEFKPRETVQAALNLSLSRAEAVKKELIGFAKKQNVNLDASQLQPTGAGIAEPLIAKPANFDEALENMRVEFRIVRVPAETLNESDFSF
;
A
#
# COMPACT_ATOMS: atom_id res chain seq x y z
N THR A 1 3.67 -9.27 4.93
CA THR A 1 3.97 -7.94 5.51
C THR A 1 3.55 -7.91 6.98
N LYS A 2 4.14 -7.03 7.81
CA LYS A 2 3.86 -6.96 9.27
C LYS A 2 2.37 -6.72 9.58
N ALA A 3 1.72 -5.82 8.85
CA ALA A 3 0.29 -5.52 9.02
C ALA A 3 -0.61 -6.75 8.88
N LEU A 4 -0.32 -7.62 7.90
CA LEU A 4 -1.06 -8.86 7.69
C LEU A 4 -0.82 -9.85 8.83
N ILE A 5 0.40 -9.93 9.36
CA ILE A 5 0.71 -10.76 10.53
C ILE A 5 -0.03 -10.25 11.76
N ASP A 6 0.01 -8.94 12.02
CA ASP A 6 -0.68 -8.31 13.15
C ASP A 6 -2.19 -8.53 13.07
N MET A 7 -2.79 -8.37 11.88
CA MET A 7 -4.21 -8.63 11.65
C MET A 7 -4.58 -10.08 11.96
N ILE A 8 -3.80 -11.05 11.44
CA ILE A 8 -4.07 -12.48 11.68
C ILE A 8 -3.93 -12.81 13.17
N LYS A 9 -2.84 -12.37 13.82
CA LYS A 9 -2.61 -12.66 15.24
C LYS A 9 -3.64 -11.99 16.14
N GLY A 10 -3.90 -10.69 15.95
CA GLY A 10 -4.92 -9.96 16.71
C GLY A 10 -6.32 -10.52 16.48
N GLY A 11 -6.63 -10.87 15.24
CA GLY A 11 -7.91 -11.49 14.89
C GLY A 11 -8.13 -12.87 15.52
N MET A 12 -7.09 -13.71 15.55
CA MET A 12 -7.13 -15.00 16.24
C MET A 12 -7.25 -14.83 17.75
N ALA A 13 -6.52 -13.87 18.35
CA ALA A 13 -6.59 -13.58 19.78
C ALA A 13 -7.99 -13.14 20.22
N LYS A 14 -8.74 -12.43 19.37
CA LYS A 14 -10.13 -12.01 19.62
C LYS A 14 -11.17 -13.06 19.22
N GLY A 15 -10.77 -14.16 18.59
CA GLY A 15 -11.69 -15.17 18.04
C GLY A 15 -12.47 -14.71 16.79
N THR A 16 -12.15 -13.53 16.23
CA THR A 16 -12.75 -13.01 14.99
C THR A 16 -12.24 -13.73 13.75
N ILE A 17 -10.99 -14.22 13.81
CA ILE A 17 -10.37 -15.04 12.78
C ILE A 17 -10.24 -16.46 13.29
N LYS A 18 -10.73 -17.43 12.51
CA LYS A 18 -10.49 -18.85 12.73
C LYS A 18 -9.50 -19.36 11.69
N ARG A 19 -8.59 -20.24 12.12
CA ARG A 19 -7.59 -20.87 11.26
C ARG A 19 -7.85 -22.37 11.18
N THR A 20 -7.75 -22.93 9.98
CA THR A 20 -7.83 -24.38 9.74
C THR A 20 -6.67 -24.83 8.84
N GLY A 21 -6.44 -26.13 8.78
CA GLY A 21 -5.36 -26.73 7.98
C GLY A 21 -4.04 -26.86 8.74
N GLN A 22 -3.00 -27.28 8.04
CA GLN A 22 -1.66 -27.50 8.57
C GLN A 22 -0.64 -26.63 7.84
N SER A 23 0.48 -26.35 8.50
CA SER A 23 1.59 -25.62 7.87
C SER A 23 2.08 -26.35 6.62
N PRO A 24 2.39 -25.65 5.51
CA PRO A 24 2.30 -24.20 5.30
C PRO A 24 0.94 -23.71 4.74
N LYS A 25 -0.04 -24.61 4.54
CA LYS A 25 -1.31 -24.37 3.85
C LYS A 25 -2.46 -24.03 4.82
N PHE A 26 -2.30 -22.96 5.58
CA PHE A 26 -3.37 -22.45 6.43
C PHE A 26 -4.47 -21.76 5.63
N ARG A 27 -5.73 -22.05 5.98
CA ARG A 27 -6.92 -21.28 5.56
C ARG A 27 -7.43 -20.45 6.73
N TYR A 28 -7.83 -19.23 6.45
CA TYR A 28 -8.34 -18.28 7.44
C TYR A 28 -9.79 -17.94 7.15
N PHE A 29 -10.59 -17.74 8.19
CA PHE A 29 -12.00 -17.44 8.08
C PHE A 29 -12.35 -16.25 8.98
N VAL A 30 -13.13 -15.30 8.46
CA VAL A 30 -13.70 -14.18 9.20
C VAL A 30 -15.21 -14.30 9.15
N SER A 31 -15.87 -14.36 10.31
CA SER A 31 -17.33 -14.47 10.39
C SER A 31 -17.92 -15.62 9.54
N GLY A 32 -17.22 -16.76 9.48
CA GLY A 32 -17.64 -17.94 8.71
C GLY A 32 -17.36 -17.89 7.21
N ARG A 33 -16.86 -16.77 6.67
CA ARG A 33 -16.42 -16.65 5.27
C ARG A 33 -14.92 -16.83 5.16
N GLU A 34 -14.47 -17.51 4.11
CA GLU A 34 -13.04 -17.67 3.85
C GLU A 34 -12.40 -16.31 3.54
N LEU A 35 -11.25 -16.06 4.17
CA LEU A 35 -10.45 -14.87 3.98
C LEU A 35 -9.31 -15.18 3.02
N ASP A 36 -9.43 -14.68 1.79
CA ASP A 36 -8.34 -14.68 0.84
C ASP A 36 -7.34 -13.55 1.16
N LEU A 37 -6.18 -13.95 1.67
CA LEU A 37 -5.08 -13.04 2.02
C LEU A 37 -4.36 -12.46 0.81
N THR A 38 -4.64 -12.93 -0.40
CA THR A 38 -4.11 -12.35 -1.64
C THR A 38 -4.93 -11.16 -2.13
N GLN A 39 -6.17 -11.01 -1.65
CA GLN A 39 -7.04 -9.88 -1.97
C GLN A 39 -6.69 -8.65 -1.12
N THR A 40 -5.58 -8.01 -1.44
CA THR A 40 -5.04 -6.87 -0.67
C THR A 40 -6.06 -5.77 -0.38
N PRO A 41 -6.90 -5.29 -1.33
CA PRO A 41 -7.89 -4.25 -1.03
C PRO A 41 -8.93 -4.68 0.00
N THR A 42 -9.27 -5.97 0.03
CA THR A 42 -10.19 -6.53 1.02
C THR A 42 -9.49 -6.63 2.38
N VAL A 43 -8.24 -7.09 2.41
CA VAL A 43 -7.44 -7.15 3.65
C VAL A 43 -7.25 -5.76 4.26
N VAL A 44 -6.92 -4.75 3.46
CA VAL A 44 -6.74 -3.36 3.93
C VAL A 44 -8.05 -2.82 4.53
N ARG A 45 -9.19 -2.96 3.83
CA ARG A 45 -10.50 -2.56 4.37
C ARG A 45 -10.86 -3.28 5.68
N LEU A 46 -10.52 -4.56 5.77
CA LEU A 46 -10.72 -5.33 6.99
C LEU A 46 -9.85 -4.77 8.13
N ILE A 47 -8.58 -4.46 7.88
CA ILE A 47 -7.71 -3.83 8.88
C ILE A 47 -8.31 -2.50 9.32
N GLU A 48 -8.73 -1.64 8.39
CA GLU A 48 -9.30 -0.31 8.65
C GLU A 48 -10.57 -0.36 9.51
N SER A 49 -11.35 -1.44 9.45
CA SER A 49 -12.52 -1.63 10.31
C SER A 49 -12.21 -1.65 11.82
N GLY A 50 -10.94 -1.90 12.20
CA GLY A 50 -10.51 -1.97 13.60
C GLY A 50 -10.91 -3.26 14.33
N ALA A 51 -11.62 -4.18 13.67
CA ALA A 51 -12.10 -5.41 14.28
C ALA A 51 -10.97 -6.29 14.88
N PHE A 52 -9.75 -6.16 14.35
CA PHE A 52 -8.61 -7.03 14.66
C PHE A 52 -7.60 -6.43 15.66
N GLU A 53 -7.87 -5.25 16.22
CA GLU A 53 -6.94 -4.60 17.17
C GLU A 53 -7.00 -5.23 18.57
N THR A 54 -5.82 -5.41 19.17
CA THR A 54 -5.59 -5.78 20.57
C THR A 54 -4.54 -4.84 21.20
N SER A 55 -4.26 -4.98 22.50
CA SER A 55 -3.17 -4.25 23.15
C SER A 55 -1.79 -4.56 22.56
N GLU A 56 -1.61 -5.78 22.04
CA GLU A 56 -0.35 -6.26 21.46
C GLU A 56 -0.29 -6.07 19.94
N PHE A 57 -1.42 -6.28 19.24
CA PHE A 57 -1.47 -6.25 17.78
C PHE A 57 -2.30 -5.08 17.28
N LYS A 58 -1.63 -4.15 16.60
CA LYS A 58 -2.22 -2.90 16.12
C LYS A 58 -2.09 -2.76 14.60
N PRO A 59 -2.84 -3.57 13.82
CA PRO A 59 -2.69 -3.59 12.37
C PRO A 59 -2.98 -2.25 11.69
N ARG A 60 -3.93 -1.44 12.19
CA ARG A 60 -4.22 -0.11 11.62
C ARG A 60 -3.06 0.86 11.81
N GLU A 61 -2.51 0.93 13.01
CA GLU A 61 -1.30 1.73 13.28
C GLU A 61 -0.15 1.28 12.36
N THR A 62 0.05 -0.03 12.18
CA THR A 62 1.07 -0.56 11.26
C THR A 62 0.80 -0.15 9.80
N VAL A 63 -0.44 -0.17 9.33
CA VAL A 63 -0.80 0.27 7.96
C VAL A 63 -0.56 1.77 7.78
N GLN A 64 -1.00 2.59 8.73
CA GLN A 64 -0.80 4.04 8.68
C GLN A 64 0.69 4.40 8.72
N ALA A 65 1.47 3.73 9.57
CA ALA A 65 2.91 3.91 9.63
C ALA A 65 3.58 3.54 8.31
N ALA A 66 3.15 2.46 7.65
CA ALA A 66 3.65 2.08 6.34
C ALA A 66 3.29 3.11 5.25
N LEU A 67 2.07 3.65 5.28
CA LEU A 67 1.64 4.71 4.37
C LEU A 67 2.52 5.95 4.52
N ASN A 68 2.67 6.45 5.75
CA ASN A 68 3.50 7.62 6.06
C ASN A 68 4.96 7.39 5.67
N LEU A 69 5.51 6.20 5.95
CA LEU A 69 6.87 5.84 5.57
C LEU A 69 7.06 5.85 4.04
N SER A 70 6.11 5.28 3.30
CA SER A 70 6.18 5.27 1.83
C SER A 70 6.09 6.67 1.23
N LEU A 71 5.21 7.53 1.78
CA LEU A 71 5.09 8.92 1.36
C LEU A 71 6.38 9.71 1.63
N SER A 72 6.92 9.60 2.85
CA SER A 72 8.18 10.27 3.24
C SER A 72 9.34 9.86 2.33
N ARG A 73 9.43 8.57 1.98
CA ARG A 73 10.42 8.08 1.01
C ARG A 73 10.22 8.66 -0.39
N ALA A 74 8.98 8.71 -0.87
CA ALA A 74 8.66 9.32 -2.17
C ALA A 74 9.02 10.82 -2.20
N GLU A 75 8.76 11.56 -1.12
CA GLU A 75 9.16 12.96 -0.97
C GLU A 75 10.68 13.13 -0.98
N ALA A 76 11.42 12.26 -0.28
CA ALA A 76 12.88 12.27 -0.30
C ALA A 76 13.42 12.03 -1.73
N VAL A 77 12.85 11.08 -2.47
CA VAL A 77 13.21 10.82 -3.87
C VAL A 77 12.91 12.04 -4.75
N LYS A 78 11.74 12.68 -4.60
CA LYS A 78 11.42 13.94 -5.31
C LYS A 78 12.47 15.01 -5.04
N LYS A 79 12.88 15.20 -3.78
CA LYS A 79 13.90 16.18 -3.39
C LYS A 79 15.25 15.89 -4.05
N GLU A 80 15.69 14.63 -4.03
CA GLU A 80 16.95 14.23 -4.66
C GLU A 80 16.91 14.39 -6.19
N LEU A 81 15.79 14.06 -6.83
CA LEU A 81 15.62 14.23 -8.27
C LEU A 81 15.73 15.72 -8.69
N ILE A 82 15.08 16.62 -7.94
CA ILE A 82 15.20 18.07 -8.15
C ILE A 82 16.65 18.52 -7.96
N GLY A 83 17.32 18.03 -6.90
CA GLY A 83 18.73 18.33 -6.65
C GLY A 83 19.65 17.86 -7.77
N PHE A 84 19.41 16.66 -8.29
CA PHE A 84 20.16 16.11 -9.42
C PHE A 84 19.92 16.91 -10.71
N ALA A 85 18.68 17.25 -11.04
CA ALA A 85 18.34 18.05 -12.22
C ALA A 85 19.06 19.41 -12.23
N LYS A 86 19.10 20.10 -11.08
CA LYS A 86 19.85 21.36 -10.91
C LYS A 86 21.34 21.18 -11.20
N LYS A 87 21.96 20.11 -10.69
CA LYS A 87 23.39 19.82 -10.94
C LYS A 87 23.68 19.52 -12.42
N GLN A 88 22.72 18.91 -13.12
CA GLN A 88 22.82 18.58 -14.55
C GLN A 88 22.37 19.74 -15.47
N ASN A 89 22.03 20.92 -14.93
CA ASN A 89 21.46 22.03 -15.69
C ASN A 89 20.20 21.65 -16.50
N VAL A 90 19.41 20.71 -16.00
CA VAL A 90 18.12 20.33 -16.59
C VAL A 90 17.01 21.13 -15.93
N ASN A 91 16.22 21.84 -16.75
CA ASN A 91 15.03 22.53 -16.25
C ASN A 91 13.92 21.52 -15.96
N LEU A 92 13.68 21.25 -14.69
CA LEU A 92 12.66 20.33 -14.20
C LEU A 92 11.61 21.10 -13.39
N ASP A 93 10.36 21.07 -13.84
CA ASP A 93 9.25 21.66 -13.10
C ASP A 93 8.83 20.75 -11.93
N ALA A 94 9.16 21.19 -10.71
CA ALA A 94 8.85 20.44 -9.49
C ALA A 94 7.35 20.30 -9.20
N SER A 95 6.50 21.13 -9.82
CA SER A 95 5.04 21.03 -9.70
C SER A 95 4.48 19.81 -10.42
N GLN A 96 5.18 19.31 -11.45
CA GLN A 96 4.81 18.11 -12.21
C GLN A 96 5.16 16.81 -11.48
N LEU A 97 5.95 16.88 -10.41
CA LEU A 97 6.32 15.72 -9.60
C LEU A 97 5.32 15.53 -8.46
N GLN A 98 4.52 14.48 -8.50
CA GLN A 98 3.57 14.12 -7.45
C GLN A 98 4.07 12.89 -6.67
N PRO A 99 4.65 13.06 -5.47
CA PRO A 99 5.00 11.92 -4.62
C PRO A 99 3.71 11.30 -4.05
N THR A 100 3.60 9.98 -4.09
CA THR A 100 2.46 9.24 -3.53
C THR A 100 2.97 8.14 -2.61
N GLY A 101 2.28 7.95 -1.48
CA GLY A 101 2.52 6.82 -0.59
C GLY A 101 1.54 5.69 -0.89
N ALA A 102 2.03 4.51 -1.26
CA ALA A 102 1.19 3.33 -1.48
C ALA A 102 1.01 2.47 -0.21
N GLY A 103 1.89 2.65 0.80
CA GLY A 103 1.90 1.84 2.03
C GLY A 103 1.99 0.34 1.71
N ILE A 104 0.91 -0.40 2.04
CA ILE A 104 0.78 -1.83 1.76
C ILE A 104 -0.29 -2.14 0.70
N ALA A 105 -0.88 -1.13 0.07
CA ALA A 105 -2.07 -1.29 -0.78
C ALA A 105 -1.77 -1.99 -2.11
N GLU A 106 -0.56 -1.80 -2.64
CA GLU A 106 -0.13 -2.32 -3.95
C GLU A 106 1.15 -3.18 -3.84
N PRO A 107 1.09 -4.34 -3.15
CA PRO A 107 2.21 -5.25 -3.06
C PRO A 107 2.39 -6.01 -4.38
N LEU A 108 3.63 -6.24 -4.77
CA LEU A 108 3.99 -7.17 -5.84
C LEU A 108 3.69 -8.62 -5.42
N ILE A 109 4.00 -8.97 -4.17
CA ILE A 109 3.71 -10.26 -3.54
C ILE A 109 2.77 -10.01 -2.36
N ALA A 110 1.48 -10.26 -2.55
CA ALA A 110 0.43 -9.95 -1.57
C ALA A 110 0.63 -10.68 -0.22
N LYS A 111 1.05 -11.95 -0.27
CA LYS A 111 1.28 -12.80 0.89
C LYS A 111 2.71 -13.36 0.86
N PRO A 112 3.73 -12.56 1.23
CA PRO A 112 5.11 -13.02 1.22
C PRO A 112 5.31 -14.09 2.29
N ALA A 113 5.96 -15.20 1.93
CA ALA A 113 6.22 -16.34 2.80
C ALA A 113 7.49 -16.17 3.65
N ASN A 114 8.41 -15.32 3.20
CA ASN A 114 9.71 -15.07 3.83
C ASN A 114 10.09 -13.58 3.73
N PHE A 115 11.27 -13.25 4.27
CA PHE A 115 11.76 -11.87 4.29
C PHE A 115 12.17 -11.37 2.90
N ASP A 116 12.75 -12.23 2.07
CA ASP A 116 13.21 -11.86 0.73
C ASP A 116 12.02 -11.45 -0.16
N GLU A 117 10.93 -12.23 -0.15
CA GLU A 117 9.68 -11.85 -0.83
C GLU A 117 9.04 -10.58 -0.25
N ALA A 118 9.26 -10.30 1.04
CA ALA A 118 8.79 -9.05 1.64
C ALA A 118 9.63 -7.84 1.18
N LEU A 119 10.92 -8.02 0.90
CA LEU A 119 11.80 -6.98 0.37
C LEU A 119 11.41 -6.58 -1.06
N GLU A 120 10.96 -7.53 -1.89
CA GLU A 120 10.46 -7.23 -3.25
C GLU A 120 9.28 -6.23 -3.24
N ASN A 121 8.50 -6.20 -2.17
CA ASN A 121 7.43 -5.22 -1.99
C ASN A 121 7.94 -3.82 -1.61
N MET A 122 9.15 -3.70 -1.07
CA MET A 122 9.74 -2.44 -0.59
C MET A 122 10.42 -1.70 -1.75
N ARG A 123 9.62 -0.96 -2.53
CA ARG A 123 10.09 -0.30 -3.75
C ARG A 123 9.58 1.13 -3.89
N VAL A 124 10.21 1.87 -4.79
CA VAL A 124 9.74 3.17 -5.29
C VAL A 124 9.58 3.04 -6.80
N GLU A 125 8.42 3.40 -7.32
CA GLU A 125 8.12 3.36 -8.75
C GLU A 125 8.01 4.77 -9.32
N PHE A 126 8.44 4.93 -10.57
CA PHE A 126 8.27 6.16 -11.34
C PHE A 126 7.18 5.94 -12.39
N ARG A 127 6.13 6.75 -12.34
CA ARG A 127 5.06 6.75 -13.34
C ARG A 127 5.07 8.07 -14.09
N ILE A 128 5.35 8.01 -15.40
CA ILE A 128 5.27 9.17 -16.27
C ILE A 128 3.87 9.19 -16.90
N VAL A 129 3.10 10.24 -16.62
CA VAL A 129 1.75 10.42 -17.15
C VAL A 129 1.78 11.54 -18.17
N ARG A 130 1.29 11.27 -19.38
CA ARG A 130 1.07 12.30 -20.40
C ARG A 130 -0.36 12.80 -20.29
N VAL A 131 -0.52 14.06 -19.89
CA VAL A 131 -1.82 14.74 -19.95
C VAL A 131 -1.93 15.41 -21.32
N PRO A 132 -2.83 14.97 -22.21
CA PRO A 132 -3.10 15.71 -23.43
C PRO A 132 -3.72 17.06 -23.05
N ALA A 133 -3.36 18.13 -23.76
CA ALA A 133 -4.15 19.36 -23.71
C ALA A 133 -5.58 18.99 -24.13
N GLU A 134 -6.57 19.41 -23.35
CA GLU A 134 -7.98 19.16 -23.63
C GLU A 134 -8.25 19.47 -25.11
N THR A 135 -8.82 18.50 -25.83
CA THR A 135 -9.36 18.79 -27.15
C THR A 135 -10.57 19.65 -26.89
N LEU A 136 -10.44 20.97 -27.07
CA LEU A 136 -11.56 21.90 -27.01
C LEU A 136 -12.66 21.33 -27.91
N ASN A 137 -13.75 20.86 -27.32
CA ASN A 137 -14.89 20.37 -28.09
C ASN A 137 -15.80 21.56 -28.38
N GLU A 138 -16.33 21.65 -29.60
CA GLU A 138 -17.25 22.75 -29.97
C GLU A 138 -18.44 22.89 -29.00
N SER A 139 -18.85 21.80 -28.34
CA SER A 139 -19.89 21.78 -27.31
C SER A 139 -19.55 22.56 -26.04
N ASP A 140 -18.27 22.79 -25.74
CA ASP A 140 -17.83 23.60 -24.60
C ASP A 140 -18.09 25.11 -24.83
N PHE A 141 -18.43 25.49 -26.06
CA PHE A 141 -18.72 26.86 -26.49
C PHE A 141 -20.16 27.04 -27.00
N SER A 142 -21.03 26.04 -26.88
CA SER A 142 -22.47 26.20 -27.15
C SER A 142 -23.20 26.68 -25.90
N PHE A 143 -23.37 28.00 -25.77
CA PHE A 143 -24.23 28.67 -24.78
C PHE A 143 -25.64 28.92 -25.33
#